data_AF-A0A955QG04-F1
#
_entry.id   AF-A0A955QG04-F1
#
_cell.length_a   1.000
_cell.length_b   1.000
_cell.length_c   1.000
_cell.angle_alpha   90.00
_cell.angle_beta   90.00
_cell.angle_gamma   90.00
#
_symmetry.space_group_name_H-M   'P 1'
#
loop_
_entity.id
_entity.type
_entity.pdbx_description
1 polymer ?
#
loop_
_entity_poly.entity_id
_entity_poly.type
_entity_poly.pdbx_seq_one_letter_code
_entity_poly.pdbx_strand_id
1 'polypeptide(L)'
;AKIKRVKGPYGKVHRGFLKGLTLVWSEIREVIREWQIHGQSVWVTGHSLGGALATLAVAAFGEEAKPIHGLYTFGQPRVGGKTFARNFDLEYQARTFRFVNNNDVVTRVPPRNLGYRHVGTVLMFDHAGILQTDLHFWNHFLDRVVGRIEDLGKPGTDGIKDHNMA
;
A
#
# COMPACT_ATOMS: atom_id res chain seq x y z
N ALA A 1 18.92 1.75 -2.79
CA ALA A 1 18.26 2.50 -3.89
C ALA A 1 17.80 3.87 -3.39
N LYS A 2 18.07 4.98 -4.10
CA LYS A 2 17.59 6.31 -3.65
C LYS A 2 16.06 6.36 -3.66
N ILE A 3 15.44 6.69 -2.52
CA ILE A 3 13.99 6.94 -2.40
C ILE A 3 13.67 8.18 -3.25
N LYS A 4 13.16 7.96 -4.46
CA LYS A 4 12.82 9.02 -5.43
C LYS A 4 11.40 8.82 -5.92
N ARG A 5 10.63 9.91 -6.00
CA ARG A 5 9.32 9.92 -6.67
C ARG A 5 9.45 10.37 -8.11
N VAL A 6 8.67 9.75 -9.00
CA VAL A 6 8.58 10.07 -10.43
C VAL A 6 7.12 10.21 -10.84
N LYS A 7 6.83 10.84 -11.97
CA LYS A 7 5.47 10.91 -12.53
C LYS A 7 5.00 9.49 -12.84
N GLY A 8 3.79 9.14 -12.41
CA GLY A 8 3.13 7.87 -12.69
C GLY A 8 1.61 8.04 -12.67
N PRO A 9 0.86 6.92 -12.62
CA PRO A 9 -0.60 6.96 -12.53
C PRO A 9 -1.06 7.79 -11.33
N TYR A 10 -2.11 8.58 -11.49
CA TYR A 10 -2.73 9.43 -10.46
C TYR A 10 -1.81 10.44 -9.73
N GLY A 11 -0.50 10.52 -10.03
CA GLY A 11 0.41 11.47 -9.42
C GLY A 11 1.85 10.99 -9.35
N LYS A 12 2.62 11.54 -8.40
CA LYS A 12 4.01 11.14 -8.18
C LYS A 12 4.10 9.88 -7.32
N VAL A 13 4.77 8.83 -7.80
CA VAL A 13 4.89 7.50 -7.17
C VAL A 13 6.34 7.08 -6.96
N HIS A 14 6.60 6.09 -6.10
CA HIS A 14 7.95 5.57 -5.85
C HIS A 14 8.54 4.95 -7.12
N ARG A 15 9.72 5.43 -7.54
CA ARG A 15 10.38 5.04 -8.79
C ARG A 15 10.67 3.55 -8.89
N GLY A 16 11.09 2.92 -7.79
CA GLY A 16 11.42 1.49 -7.78
C GLY A 16 10.20 0.62 -8.02
N PHE A 17 9.06 0.97 -7.41
CA PHE A 17 7.81 0.22 -7.55
C PHE A 17 7.25 0.42 -8.96
N LEU A 18 7.25 1.66 -9.47
CA LEU A 18 6.80 1.92 -10.84
C LEU A 18 7.64 1.15 -11.86
N LYS A 19 8.98 1.17 -11.72
CA LYS A 19 9.86 0.39 -12.61
C LYS A 19 9.54 -1.11 -12.54
N GLY A 20 9.33 -1.65 -11.34
CA GLY A 20 8.98 -3.06 -11.16
C GLY A 20 7.68 -3.43 -11.88
N LEU A 21 6.63 -2.61 -11.73
CA LEU A 21 5.36 -2.83 -12.41
C LEU A 21 5.50 -2.73 -13.93
N THR A 22 6.18 -1.70 -14.43
CA THR A 22 6.32 -1.46 -15.89
C THR A 22 6.95 -2.64 -16.63
N LEU A 23 7.78 -3.44 -15.96
CA LEU A 23 8.40 -4.62 -16.58
C LEU A 23 7.41 -5.72 -16.97
N VAL A 24 6.24 -5.78 -16.34
CA VAL A 24 5.25 -6.86 -16.49
C VAL A 24 3.84 -6.36 -16.80
N TRP A 25 3.67 -5.03 -16.89
CA TRP A 25 2.35 -4.42 -16.91
C TRP A 25 1.57 -4.75 -18.18
N SER A 26 2.24 -4.79 -19.32
CA SER A 26 1.60 -5.11 -20.60
C SER A 26 0.98 -6.50 -20.60
N GLU A 27 1.71 -7.54 -20.18
CA GLU A 27 1.16 -8.89 -20.20
C GLU A 27 0.00 -9.03 -19.20
N ILE A 28 0.16 -8.48 -17.98
CA ILE A 28 -0.87 -8.54 -16.94
C ILE A 28 -2.16 -7.83 -17.39
N ARG A 29 -2.03 -6.65 -18.00
CA ARG A 29 -3.18 -5.87 -18.46
C ARG A 29 -3.98 -6.61 -19.52
N GLU A 30 -3.31 -7.23 -20.48
CA GLU A 30 -4.00 -7.94 -21.57
C GLU A 30 -4.75 -9.18 -21.06
N VAL A 31 -4.16 -9.96 -20.13
CA VAL A 31 -4.86 -11.09 -19.50
C VAL A 31 -6.09 -10.62 -18.71
N ILE A 32 -5.96 -9.53 -17.95
CA ILE A 32 -7.08 -9.00 -17.18
C ILE A 32 -8.20 -8.53 -18.11
N ARG A 33 -7.86 -7.89 -19.24
CA ARG A 33 -8.85 -7.46 -20.23
C ARG A 33 -9.60 -8.63 -20.85
N GLU A 34 -8.88 -9.67 -21.23
CA GLU A 34 -9.47 -10.90 -21.77
C GLU A 34 -10.49 -11.47 -20.78
N TRP A 35 -10.10 -11.66 -19.52
CA TRP A 35 -11.00 -12.15 -18.49
C TRP A 35 -12.17 -11.19 -18.23
N GLN A 36 -11.92 -9.89 -18.21
CA GLN A 36 -13.01 -8.94 -18.02
C GLN A 36 -14.02 -8.99 -19.17
N ILE A 37 -13.61 -9.21 -20.43
CA ILE A 37 -14.52 -9.41 -21.58
C ILE A 37 -15.49 -10.56 -21.32
N HIS A 38 -15.01 -11.64 -20.71
CA HIS A 38 -15.80 -12.82 -20.36
C HIS A 38 -16.62 -12.68 -19.05
N GLY A 39 -16.57 -11.52 -18.40
CA GLY A 39 -17.38 -11.18 -17.23
C GLY A 39 -16.76 -11.54 -15.88
N GLN A 40 -15.50 -11.95 -15.84
CA GLN A 40 -14.83 -12.34 -14.60
C GLN A 40 -14.56 -11.13 -13.70
N SER A 41 -14.72 -11.34 -12.39
CA SER A 41 -14.34 -10.36 -11.38
C SER A 41 -12.83 -10.33 -11.19
N VAL A 42 -12.26 -9.13 -11.11
CA VAL A 42 -10.81 -8.91 -10.90
C VAL A 42 -10.55 -8.46 -9.48
N TRP A 43 -9.84 -9.28 -8.72
CA TRP A 43 -9.38 -8.99 -7.36
C TRP A 43 -7.86 -8.94 -7.35
N VAL A 44 -7.31 -7.89 -6.78
CA VAL A 44 -5.86 -7.66 -6.77
C VAL A 44 -5.35 -7.78 -5.34
N THR A 45 -4.24 -8.48 -5.17
CA THR A 45 -3.62 -8.65 -3.85
C THR A 45 -2.11 -8.57 -3.91
N GLY A 46 -1.50 -8.36 -2.75
CA GLY A 46 -0.05 -8.46 -2.62
C GLY A 46 0.44 -8.19 -1.20
N HIS A 47 1.53 -8.86 -0.85
CA HIS A 47 2.26 -8.65 0.40
C HIS A 47 3.50 -7.79 0.17
N SER A 48 3.84 -6.90 1.11
CA SER A 48 5.07 -6.12 1.08
C SER A 48 5.25 -5.33 -0.23
N LEU A 49 6.36 -5.55 -0.94
CA LEU A 49 6.62 -5.05 -2.29
C LEU A 49 5.47 -5.40 -3.25
N GLY A 50 4.95 -6.62 -3.20
CA GLY A 50 3.80 -7.06 -3.97
C GLY A 50 2.57 -6.20 -3.71
N GLY A 51 2.32 -5.78 -2.47
CA GLY A 51 1.22 -4.85 -2.13
C GLY A 51 1.42 -3.45 -2.75
N ALA A 52 2.67 -3.00 -2.83
CA ALA A 52 2.99 -1.75 -3.52
C ALA A 52 2.76 -1.84 -5.04
N LEU A 53 3.15 -2.96 -5.65
CA LEU A 53 2.94 -3.22 -7.08
C LEU A 53 1.45 -3.39 -7.39
N ALA A 54 0.71 -4.13 -6.56
CA ALA A 54 -0.74 -4.29 -6.65
C ALA A 54 -1.47 -2.95 -6.61
N THR A 55 -1.09 -2.06 -5.68
CA THR A 55 -1.65 -0.70 -5.62
C THR A 55 -1.37 0.10 -6.89
N LEU A 56 -0.15 0.02 -7.42
CA LEU A 56 0.19 0.71 -8.67
C LEU A 56 -0.52 0.09 -9.88
N ALA A 57 -0.74 -1.22 -9.89
CA ALA A 57 -1.47 -1.91 -10.94
C ALA A 57 -2.92 -1.41 -10.99
N VAL A 58 -3.58 -1.36 -9.83
CA VAL A 58 -4.93 -0.78 -9.73
C VAL A 58 -4.93 0.69 -10.17
N ALA A 59 -3.94 1.47 -9.75
CA ALA A 59 -3.82 2.86 -10.18
C ALA A 59 -3.59 3.02 -11.70
N ALA A 60 -2.87 2.07 -12.31
CA ALA A 60 -2.55 2.06 -13.73
C ALA A 60 -3.71 1.56 -14.60
N PHE A 61 -4.65 0.81 -14.02
CA PHE A 61 -5.90 0.43 -14.70
C PHE A 61 -6.75 1.66 -15.06
N GLY A 62 -6.71 2.72 -14.25
CA GLY A 62 -7.39 3.96 -14.59
C GLY A 62 -8.92 3.81 -14.66
N GLU A 63 -9.54 4.71 -15.42
CA GLU A 63 -10.98 4.73 -15.70
C GLU A 63 -11.40 3.69 -16.78
N GLU A 64 -10.72 2.54 -16.88
CA GLU A 64 -11.14 1.49 -17.82
C GLU A 64 -12.60 1.05 -17.53
N ALA A 65 -13.36 0.76 -18.58
CA ALA A 65 -14.82 0.59 -18.51
C ALA A 65 -15.30 -0.54 -17.56
N LYS A 66 -14.40 -1.44 -17.15
CA LYS A 66 -14.68 -2.50 -16.19
C LYS A 66 -13.82 -2.30 -14.94
N PRO A 67 -14.45 -1.94 -13.80
CA PRO A 67 -13.70 -1.64 -12.59
C PRO A 67 -13.10 -2.90 -11.97
N ILE A 68 -11.97 -2.75 -11.28
CA ILE A 68 -11.50 -3.76 -10.33
C ILE A 68 -12.52 -3.93 -9.18
N HIS A 69 -12.64 -5.14 -8.65
CA HIS A 69 -13.62 -5.48 -7.62
C HIS A 69 -13.09 -5.22 -6.21
N GLY A 70 -11.77 -5.38 -6.02
CA GLY A 70 -11.13 -5.00 -4.77
C GLY A 70 -9.61 -5.14 -4.79
N LEU A 71 -8.98 -4.40 -3.89
CA LEU A 71 -7.54 -4.43 -3.62
C LEU A 71 -7.32 -4.78 -2.15
N TYR A 72 -6.64 -5.88 -1.89
CA TYR A 72 -6.34 -6.39 -0.55
C TYR A 72 -4.83 -6.49 -0.40
N THR A 73 -4.24 -5.75 0.51
CA THR A 73 -2.77 -5.71 0.62
C THR A 73 -2.33 -5.93 2.05
N PHE A 74 -1.15 -6.54 2.20
CA PHE A 74 -0.65 -6.98 3.50
C PHE A 74 0.76 -6.41 3.70
N GLY A 75 0.99 -5.66 4.78
CA GLY A 75 2.31 -5.06 5.05
C GLY A 75 2.78 -4.09 3.94
N GLN A 76 1.86 -3.47 3.21
CA GLN A 76 2.17 -2.60 2.08
C GLN A 76 2.96 -1.35 2.54
N PRO A 77 4.07 -0.98 1.86
CA PRO A 77 4.73 0.30 2.07
C PRO A 77 3.96 1.46 1.43
N ARG A 78 4.33 2.72 1.72
CA ARG A 78 3.73 3.88 1.02
C ARG A 78 4.14 3.92 -0.44
N VAL A 79 3.16 4.10 -1.32
CA VAL A 79 3.35 3.95 -2.77
C VAL A 79 3.60 5.29 -3.46
N GLY A 80 2.88 6.34 -3.07
CA GLY A 80 2.94 7.63 -3.74
C GLY A 80 2.76 8.83 -2.83
N GLY A 81 2.78 10.01 -3.45
CA GLY A 81 2.60 11.29 -2.77
C GLY A 81 1.15 11.66 -2.51
N LYS A 82 0.94 12.87 -1.96
CA LYS A 82 -0.41 13.41 -1.64
C LYS A 82 -1.37 13.39 -2.83
N THR A 83 -0.93 13.83 -4.02
CA THR A 83 -1.77 13.84 -5.23
C THR A 83 -2.16 12.43 -5.66
N PHE A 84 -1.20 11.50 -5.65
CA PHE A 84 -1.45 10.09 -5.93
C PHE A 84 -2.52 9.53 -4.98
N ALA A 85 -2.32 9.73 -3.67
CA ALA A 85 -3.23 9.17 -2.69
C ALA A 85 -4.64 9.73 -2.83
N ARG A 86 -4.77 11.05 -2.95
CA ARG A 86 -6.08 11.70 -3.16
C ARG A 86 -6.80 11.15 -4.39
N ASN A 87 -6.11 11.11 -5.53
CA ASN A 87 -6.73 10.71 -6.79
C ASN A 87 -7.08 9.21 -6.80
N PHE A 88 -6.23 8.37 -6.21
CA PHE A 88 -6.53 6.94 -6.03
C PHE A 88 -7.76 6.73 -5.14
N ASP A 89 -7.82 7.43 -4.00
CA ASP A 89 -8.90 7.26 -3.03
C ASP A 89 -10.24 7.77 -3.56
N LEU A 90 -10.25 8.80 -4.41
CA LEU A 90 -11.47 9.27 -5.08
C LEU A 90 -12.17 8.16 -5.87
N GLU A 91 -11.42 7.19 -6.40
CA GLU A 91 -11.96 6.14 -7.26
C GLU A 91 -12.06 4.78 -6.55
N TYR A 92 -11.06 4.44 -5.72
CA TYR A 92 -10.87 3.07 -5.22
C TYR A 92 -10.92 2.92 -3.70
N GLN A 93 -11.13 3.99 -2.93
CA GLN A 93 -11.07 3.91 -1.46
C GLN A 93 -12.02 2.86 -0.87
N ALA A 94 -13.26 2.83 -1.34
CA ALA A 94 -14.30 1.91 -0.85
C ALA A 94 -14.01 0.42 -1.14
N ARG A 95 -13.04 0.13 -2.01
CA ARG A 95 -12.68 -1.23 -2.45
C ARG A 95 -11.23 -1.58 -2.13
N THR A 96 -10.51 -0.71 -1.42
CA THR A 96 -9.09 -0.90 -1.10
C THR A 96 -8.91 -1.09 0.40
N PHE A 97 -8.41 -2.25 0.78
CA PHE A 97 -8.17 -2.66 2.16
C PHE A 97 -6.70 -2.98 2.37
N ARG A 98 -6.14 -2.36 3.40
CA ARG A 98 -4.72 -2.44 3.76
C ARG A 98 -4.58 -3.08 5.12
N PHE A 99 -4.18 -4.33 5.15
CA PHE A 99 -3.90 -5.08 6.36
C PHE A 99 -2.50 -4.76 6.87
N VAL A 100 -2.42 -4.39 8.15
CA VAL A 100 -1.18 -4.05 8.84
C VAL A 100 -1.12 -4.86 10.13
N ASN A 101 -0.01 -5.56 10.34
CA ASN A 101 0.23 -6.26 11.60
C ASN A 101 0.96 -5.33 12.58
N ASN A 102 0.42 -5.19 13.79
CA ASN A 102 0.98 -4.56 14.98
C ASN A 102 2.19 -3.60 14.75
N ASN A 103 3.42 -4.15 14.79
CA ASN A 103 4.67 -3.41 14.77
C ASN A 103 5.35 -3.37 13.38
N ASP A 104 4.62 -3.64 12.29
CA ASP A 104 5.19 -3.64 10.93
C ASP A 104 5.70 -2.24 10.54
N VAL A 105 7.02 -2.08 10.62
CA VAL A 105 7.76 -0.86 10.28
C VAL A 105 7.79 -0.62 8.76
N VAL A 106 7.62 -1.66 7.93
CA VAL A 106 7.66 -1.54 6.47
C VAL A 106 6.49 -0.70 5.96
N THR A 107 5.34 -0.75 6.63
CA THR A 107 4.23 0.15 6.34
C THR A 107 4.59 1.63 6.52
N ARG A 108 5.60 1.93 7.33
CA ARG A 108 6.04 3.29 7.64
C ARG A 108 7.08 3.81 6.65
N VAL A 109 7.50 3.02 5.67
CA VAL A 109 8.47 3.39 4.63
C VAL A 109 7.78 3.52 3.27
N PRO A 110 8.10 4.52 2.44
CA PRO A 110 8.86 5.73 2.79
C PRO A 110 8.13 6.63 3.80
N PRO A 111 8.85 7.38 4.64
CA PRO A 111 8.26 8.16 5.72
C PRO A 111 7.41 9.34 5.23
N ARG A 112 6.43 9.75 6.05
CA ARG A 112 5.43 10.76 5.73
C ARG A 112 6.03 12.16 5.50
N ASN A 113 7.13 12.47 6.20
CA ASN A 113 7.91 13.71 6.07
C ASN A 113 8.53 13.87 4.66
N LEU A 114 8.83 12.76 3.97
CA LEU A 114 9.23 12.77 2.56
C LEU A 114 8.04 12.95 1.59
N GLY A 115 6.85 13.27 2.11
CA GLY A 115 5.67 13.60 1.34
C GLY A 115 4.90 12.39 0.80
N TYR A 116 5.18 11.18 1.28
CA TYR A 116 4.43 9.97 0.94
C TYR A 116 3.14 9.85 1.77
N ARG A 117 2.12 9.21 1.21
CA ARG A 117 0.82 8.99 1.84
C ARG A 117 0.34 7.55 1.58
N HIS A 118 -0.47 7.03 2.50
CA HIS A 118 -1.21 5.78 2.28
C HIS A 118 -2.46 6.06 1.44
N VAL A 119 -3.05 4.97 0.94
CA VAL A 119 -4.32 4.91 0.22
C VAL A 119 -5.20 3.83 0.85
N GLY A 120 -6.50 3.89 0.57
CA GLY A 120 -7.49 2.93 1.02
C GLY A 120 -7.73 2.94 2.52
N THR A 121 -8.48 1.94 2.96
CA THR A 121 -8.87 1.75 4.35
C THR A 121 -7.87 0.84 5.06
N VAL A 122 -7.31 1.29 6.17
CA VAL A 122 -6.39 0.48 6.97
C VAL A 122 -7.18 -0.43 7.93
N LEU A 123 -6.75 -1.68 8.01
CA LEU A 123 -7.26 -2.72 8.88
C LEU A 123 -6.07 -3.24 9.68
N MET A 124 -6.10 -3.10 11.01
CA MET A 124 -4.94 -3.40 11.85
C MET A 124 -5.20 -4.63 12.71
N PHE A 125 -4.25 -5.56 12.76
CA PHE A 125 -4.25 -6.63 13.75
C PHE A 125 -3.34 -6.24 14.91
N ASP A 126 -3.81 -6.43 16.14
CA ASP A 126 -2.97 -6.29 17.33
C ASP A 126 -2.11 -7.54 17.58
N HIS A 127 -1.31 -7.53 18.64
CA HIS A 127 -0.42 -8.65 18.99
C HIS A 127 -1.18 -9.94 19.33
N ALA A 128 -2.48 -9.88 19.61
CA ALA A 128 -3.33 -11.03 19.88
C ALA A 128 -4.04 -11.54 18.62
N GLY A 129 -3.77 -10.93 17.46
CA GLY A 129 -4.40 -11.27 16.18
C GLY A 129 -5.84 -10.75 16.07
N ILE A 130 -6.25 -9.82 16.95
CA ILE A 130 -7.59 -9.26 16.93
C ILE A 130 -7.62 -8.08 15.95
N LEU A 131 -8.62 -8.07 15.07
CA LEU A 131 -8.84 -6.98 14.12
C LEU A 131 -9.35 -5.74 14.84
N GLN A 132 -8.54 -4.69 14.84
CA GLN A 132 -8.86 -3.38 15.36
C GLN A 132 -9.35 -2.48 14.22
N THR A 133 -10.60 -2.04 14.32
CA THR A 133 -11.24 -1.11 13.37
C THR A 133 -11.27 0.34 13.86
N ASP A 134 -10.95 0.59 15.15
CA ASP A 134 -10.89 1.93 15.73
C ASP A 134 -9.48 2.55 15.63
N LEU A 135 -9.39 3.66 14.90
CA LEU A 135 -8.16 4.37 14.60
C LEU A 135 -7.73 5.34 15.73
N HIS A 136 -8.60 5.67 16.69
CA HIS A 136 -8.29 6.64 17.75
C HIS A 136 -7.21 6.14 18.72
N PHE A 137 -7.25 4.85 19.08
CA PHE A 137 -6.26 4.22 19.96
C PHE A 137 -4.84 4.25 19.37
N TRP A 138 -4.73 4.01 18.07
CA TRP A 138 -3.43 3.91 17.38
C TRP A 138 -2.72 5.24 17.20
N ASN A 139 -3.45 6.35 17.02
CA ASN A 139 -2.82 7.68 16.96
C ASN A 139 -2.05 7.98 18.26
N HIS A 140 -2.62 7.66 19.41
CA HIS A 140 -1.96 7.82 20.71
C HIS A 140 -0.78 6.87 20.93
N PHE A 141 -0.83 5.65 20.41
CA PHE A 141 0.29 4.71 20.47
C PHE A 141 1.45 5.14 19.55
N LEU A 142 1.14 5.61 18.34
CA LEU A 142 2.15 6.07 17.37
C LEU A 142 2.88 7.33 17.83
N ASP A 143 2.19 8.27 18.46
CA ASP A 143 2.83 9.46 19.05
C ASP A 143 3.85 9.05 20.14
N ARG A 144 3.54 8.01 20.92
CA ARG A 144 4.46 7.47 21.95
C ARG A 144 5.66 6.71 21.38
N VAL A 145 5.49 6.00 20.27
CA VAL A 145 6.58 5.24 19.63
C VAL A 145 7.48 6.16 18.81
N VAL A 146 6.93 7.15 18.11
CA VAL A 146 7.72 8.15 17.36
C VAL A 146 8.57 8.99 18.32
N GLY A 147 8.00 9.46 19.43
CA GLY A 147 8.79 10.14 20.47
C GLY A 147 9.95 9.29 20.99
N ARG A 148 9.74 7.97 21.16
CA ARG A 148 10.81 7.04 21.59
C ARG A 148 11.89 6.77 20.53
N ILE A 149 11.54 6.80 19.24
CA ILE A 149 12.50 6.56 18.14
C ILE A 149 13.33 7.81 17.87
N GLU A 150 12.77 9.00 18.06
CA GLU A 150 13.52 10.26 18.01
C GLU A 150 14.55 10.34 19.16
N ASP A 151 14.25 9.75 20.33
CA ASP A 151 15.17 9.68 21.47
C ASP A 151 16.18 8.51 21.43
N LEU A 152 15.87 7.39 20.76
CA LEU A 152 16.72 6.18 20.73
C LEU A 152 17.03 5.76 19.30
N GLY A 153 18.12 6.30 18.75
CA GLY A 153 18.54 6.12 17.36
C GLY A 153 19.00 4.72 16.90
N LYS A 154 18.23 3.65 17.11
CA LYS A 154 18.41 2.33 16.43
C LYS A 154 17.09 1.51 16.35
N PRO A 155 16.56 1.16 15.16
CA PRO A 155 15.53 0.13 15.04
C PRO A 155 16.17 -1.25 14.81
N GLY A 156 15.88 -2.20 15.71
CA GLY A 156 16.33 -3.58 15.68
C GLY A 156 15.25 -4.59 15.22
N THR A 157 15.72 -5.83 15.00
CA THR A 157 15.17 -7.08 14.45
C THR A 157 13.66 -7.40 14.49
N ASP A 158 12.86 -6.75 15.33
CA ASP A 158 11.47 -7.18 15.57
C ASP A 158 10.51 -6.68 14.49
N GLY A 159 10.71 -5.48 13.96
CA GLY A 159 9.88 -4.92 12.87
C GLY A 159 9.99 -5.66 11.53
N ILE A 160 11.04 -6.48 11.35
CA ILE A 160 11.21 -7.35 10.16
C ILE A 160 10.54 -8.72 10.39
N LYS A 161 10.47 -9.20 11.64
CA LYS A 161 9.77 -10.46 11.97
C LYS A 161 8.26 -10.31 11.77
N ASP A 162 7.68 -9.23 12.29
CA ASP A 162 6.24 -8.94 12.15
C ASP A 162 5.81 -8.62 10.71
N HIS A 163 6.78 -8.39 9.82
CA HIS A 163 6.54 -8.19 8.40
C HIS A 163 6.26 -9.51 7.67
N ASN A 164 6.77 -10.65 8.15
CA ASN A 164 6.41 -11.96 7.65
C ASN A 164 5.07 -12.38 8.26
N MET A 165 4.06 -12.57 7.42
CA MET A 165 2.70 -12.97 7.84
C MET A 165 2.56 -14.50 8.00
N ALA A 166 3.62 -15.17 8.49
CA ALA A 166 3.66 -16.62 8.68
C ALA A 166 3.57 -16.98 10.15
#